data_AF-Q8RJD6-F1
#
_entry.id   AF-Q8RJD6-F1
#
_cell.length_a   1.000
_cell.length_b   1.000
_cell.length_c   1.000
_cell.angle_alpha   90.00
_cell.angle_beta   90.00
_cell.angle_gamma   90.00
#
_symmetry.space_group_name_H-M   'P 1'
#
loop_
_entity.id
_entity.type
_entity.pdbx_description
1 polymer ?
#
loop_
_entity_poly.entity_id
_entity_poly.type
_entity_poly.pdbx_seq_one_letter_code
_entity_poly.pdbx_strand_id
1 'polypeptide(L)' 'VLDDRCLNGLRETYIALGTPGASVAVGVGKMKEAAIKIVNDPNGITKGDCSQIVSELAGYFDRAAAAVA' A
#
# COMPACT_ATOMS: atom_id res chain seq x y z
N VAL A 1 13.27 -3.32 1.92
CA VAL A 1 13.20 -2.86 0.51
C VAL A 1 12.22 -1.71 0.35
N LEU A 2 10.95 -1.86 0.73
CA LEU A 2 9.97 -0.77 0.61
C LEU A 2 10.41 0.51 1.34
N ASP A 3 10.78 0.39 2.61
CA ASP A 3 11.22 1.53 3.44
C ASP A 3 12.52 2.15 2.89
N ASP A 4 13.57 1.34 2.79
CA ASP A 4 14.93 1.73 2.39
C ASP A 4 15.06 2.23 0.94
N ARG A 5 14.36 1.63 -0.03
CA ARG A 5 14.56 1.90 -1.47
C ARG A 5 13.43 2.67 -2.15
N CYS A 6 12.29 2.86 -1.48
CA CYS A 6 11.13 3.51 -2.08
C CYS A 6 10.59 4.65 -1.22
N LEU A 7 10.45 4.46 0.10
CA LEU A 7 9.83 5.46 0.97
C LEU A 7 10.83 6.50 1.52
N ASN A 8 12.12 6.14 1.60
CA ASN A 8 13.15 7.02 2.11
C ASN A 8 13.31 8.28 1.23
N GLY A 9 12.98 9.45 1.78
CA GLY A 9 13.03 10.75 1.08
C GLY A 9 11.90 11.01 0.08
N LEU A 10 10.90 10.12 -0.02
CA LEU A 10 9.83 10.23 -1.01
C LEU A 10 8.90 11.43 -0.71
N ARG A 11 8.62 11.68 0.58
CA ARG A 11 7.81 12.82 1.01
C ARG A 11 8.49 14.14 0.64
N GLU A 12 9.78 14.26 0.95
CA GLU A 12 10.60 15.43 0.66
C GLU A 12 10.67 15.69 -0.85
N THR A 13 10.77 14.63 -1.65
CA THR A 13 10.71 14.71 -3.12
C THR A 13 9.36 15.22 -3.60
N TYR A 14 8.24 14.71 -3.06
CA TYR A 14 6.91 15.19 -3.44
C TYR A 14 6.66 16.64 -3.05
N ILE A 15 7.14 17.08 -1.89
CA ILE A 15 7.09 18.49 -1.47
C ILE A 15 7.88 19.35 -2.45
N ALA A 16 9.10 18.94 -2.82
CA ALA A 16 9.93 19.68 -3.77
C ALA A 16 9.30 19.79 -5.18
N LEU A 17 8.56 18.77 -5.61
CA LEU A 17 7.86 18.74 -6.89
C LEU A 17 6.46 19.40 -6.85
N GLY A 18 6.00 19.87 -5.69
CA GLY A 18 4.65 20.43 -5.52
C GLY A 18 3.53 19.38 -5.64
N THR A 19 3.85 18.09 -5.46
CA THR A 19 2.87 17.01 -5.52
C THR A 19 2.16 16.87 -4.16
N PRO A 20 0.82 16.86 -4.12
CA PRO A 20 0.09 16.72 -2.86
C PRO A 20 0.20 15.29 -2.31
N GLY A 21 1.03 15.12 -1.26
CA GLY A 21 1.23 13.84 -0.57
C GLY A 21 -0.07 13.19 -0.05
N ALA A 22 -1.02 14.00 0.43
CA ALA A 22 -2.33 13.54 0.83
C ALA A 22 -3.12 12.86 -0.32
N SER A 23 -3.02 13.37 -1.55
CA SER A 23 -3.66 12.74 -2.72
C SER A 23 -2.99 11.41 -3.08
N VAL A 24 -1.67 11.33 -2.92
CA VAL A 24 -0.91 10.07 -3.11
C VAL A 24 -1.33 9.04 -2.05
N ALA A 25 -1.44 9.44 -0.78
CA ALA A 25 -1.90 8.57 0.30
C ALA A 25 -3.32 8.02 0.05
N VAL A 26 -4.25 8.86 -0.42
CA VAL A 26 -5.60 8.41 -0.83
C VAL A 26 -5.52 7.42 -2.01
N GLY A 27 -4.64 7.66 -2.97
CA GLY A 27 -4.38 6.71 -4.07
C GLY A 27 -3.89 5.35 -3.56
N VAL A 28 -2.93 5.35 -2.62
CA VAL A 28 -2.43 4.13 -1.95
C VAL A 28 -3.55 3.40 -1.21
N GLY A 29 -4.45 4.12 -0.55
CA GLY A 29 -5.65 3.54 0.08
C GLY A 29 -6.54 2.80 -0.92
N LYS A 30 -6.82 3.38 -2.10
CA LYS A 30 -7.61 2.72 -3.14
C LYS A 30 -6.89 1.49 -3.72
N MET A 31 -5.57 1.57 -3.88
CA MET A 31 -4.76 0.41 -4.31
C MET A 31 -4.84 -0.73 -3.30
N LYS A 32 -4.80 -0.43 -2.00
CA LYS A 32 -4.98 -1.42 -0.91
C LYS A 32 -6.31 -2.16 -1.06
N GLU A 33 -7.40 -1.43 -1.22
CA GLU A 33 -8.73 -2.04 -1.37
C GLU A 33 -8.83 -2.96 -2.60
N ALA A 34 -8.26 -2.54 -3.73
CA ALA A 34 -8.23 -3.36 -4.94
C ALA A 34 -7.36 -4.61 -4.76
N ALA A 35 -6.19 -4.47 -4.14
CA ALA A 35 -5.27 -5.59 -3.88
C ALA A 35 -5.89 -6.62 -2.93
N ILE A 36 -6.54 -6.17 -1.85
CA ILE A 36 -7.24 -7.07 -0.90
C ILE A 36 -8.35 -7.85 -1.60
N LYS A 37 -9.10 -7.22 -2.51
CA LYS A 37 -10.12 -7.92 -3.31
C LYS A 37 -9.53 -9.02 -4.20
N ILE A 38 -8.40 -8.73 -4.85
CA ILE A 38 -7.72 -9.70 -5.72
C ILE A 38 -7.15 -10.86 -4.90
N VAL A 39 -6.53 -10.58 -3.75
CA VAL A 39 -5.92 -11.61 -2.89
C VAL A 39 -6.97 -12.49 -2.21
N ASN A 40 -8.16 -11.96 -1.92
CA ASN A 40 -9.26 -12.74 -1.37
C ASN A 40 -10.10 -13.45 -2.45
N ASP A 41 -9.77 -13.34 -3.73
CA ASP A 41 -10.50 -14.05 -4.78
C ASP A 41 -10.12 -15.55 -4.73
N PRO A 42 -11.09 -16.45 -4.43
CA PRO A 42 -10.79 -17.87 -4.27
C PRO A 42 -10.81 -18.63 -5.60
N ASN A 43 -10.96 -17.95 -6.75
CA ASN A 43 -11.03 -18.64 -8.03
C ASN A 43 -9.63 -19.15 -8.42
N GLY A 44 -9.52 -20.46 -8.65
CA GLY A 44 -8.27 -21.08 -9.10
C GLY A 44 -7.24 -21.35 -8.00
N ILE A 45 -7.59 -21.22 -6.72
CA ILE A 45 -6.70 -21.46 -5.58
C ILE A 45 -7.35 -22.46 -4.60
N THR A 46 -6.54 -23.27 -3.94
CA THR A 46 -7.01 -24.11 -2.82
C THR A 46 -7.54 -23.21 -1.70
N LYS A 47 -8.79 -23.42 -1.29
CA LYS A 47 -9.44 -22.63 -0.23
C LYS A 47 -8.71 -22.85 1.10
N GLY A 48 -8.40 -21.77 1.80
CA GLY A 48 -7.74 -21.77 3.11
C GLY A 48 -7.88 -20.42 3.81
N ASP A 49 -7.39 -20.33 5.04
CA ASP A 49 -7.36 -19.07 5.79
C ASP A 49 -6.09 -18.28 5.46
N CYS A 50 -6.23 -17.24 4.64
CA CYS A 50 -5.14 -16.33 4.27
C CYS A 50 -5.18 -15.03 5.09
N SER A 51 -5.89 -15.00 6.23
CA SER A 51 -6.16 -13.79 7.00
C SER A 51 -4.88 -13.05 7.44
N GLN A 52 -3.85 -13.80 7.83
CA GLN A 52 -2.55 -13.25 8.23
C GLN A 52 -1.83 -12.58 7.05
N ILE A 53 -1.84 -13.18 5.86
CA ILE A 53 -1.21 -12.63 4.66
C ILE A 53 -1.92 -11.35 4.22
N VAL A 54 -3.26 -11.37 4.25
CA VAL A 54 -4.07 -10.17 3.95
C VAL A 54 -3.78 -9.05 4.94
N SER A 55 -3.62 -9.37 6.23
CA SER A 55 -3.28 -8.39 7.27
C SER A 55 -1.88 -7.80 7.06
N GLU A 56 -0.88 -8.62 6.74
CA GLU A 56 0.47 -8.16 6.44
C GLU A 56 0.51 -7.27 5.20
N LEU A 57 -0.18 -7.67 4.13
CA LEU A 57 -0.35 -6.89 2.91
C LEU A 57 -0.95 -5.50 3.19
N ALA A 58 -2.06 -5.47 3.95
CA ALA A 58 -2.69 -4.23 4.36
C ALA A 58 -1.73 -3.32 5.14
N GLY A 59 -0.94 -3.90 6.06
CA GLY A 59 0.07 -3.19 6.83
C GLY A 59 1.14 -2.52 5.97
N TYR A 60 1.60 -3.17 4.89
CA TYR A 60 2.55 -2.54 3.95
C TYR A 60 1.95 -1.34 3.22
N PHE A 61 0.68 -1.43 2.79
CA PHE A 61 0.00 -0.31 2.15
C PHE A 61 -0.23 0.86 3.11
N ASP A 62 -0.66 0.58 4.35
CA ASP A 62 -0.82 1.63 5.38
C ASP A 62 0.52 2.30 5.71
N ARG A 63 1.62 1.55 5.76
CA ARG A 63 2.96 2.11 5.97
C ARG A 63 3.40 3.00 4.80
N ALA A 64 3.12 2.60 3.56
CA ALA A 64 3.40 3.41 2.38
C ALA A 64 2.57 4.70 2.36
N ALA A 65 1.28 4.63 2.71
CA ALA A 65 0.41 5.79 2.81
C ALA A 65 0.88 6.77 3.89
N ALA A 66 1.27 6.25 5.07
CA ALA A 66 1.76 7.07 6.19
C ALA A 66 3.09 7.78 5.87
N ALA A 67 3.94 7.18 5.03
CA ALA A 67 5.21 7.79 4.64
C ALA A 67 5.04 8.99 3.71
N VAL A 68 3.94 9.07 2.94
CA VAL A 68 3.71 10.14 1.94
C VAL A 68 2.64 11.16 2.34
N ALA A 69 1.79 10.85 3.32
CA ALA A 69 0.68 11.70 3.77
C ALA A 69 1.12 12.99 4.45
#